data_AF-A0A251QJ97-F1
#
_entry.id   AF-A0A251QJ97-F1
#
_cell.length_a   1.000
_cell.length_b   1.000
_cell.length_c   1.000
_cell.angle_alpha   90.00
_cell.angle_beta   90.00
_cell.angle_gamma   90.00
#
_symmetry.space_group_name_H-M   'P 1'
#
loop_
_entity.id
_entity.type
_entity.pdbx_description
1 polymer ?
#
loop_
_entity_poly.entity_id
_entity_poly.type
_entity_poly.pdbx_seq_one_letter_code
_entity_poly.pdbx_strand_id
1 'polypeptide(L)'
;MVGAIRGSTQCEPLVVGKPSTFMMDYLANEFGILTSQICMIGDRLDTDILFGQNGGCKTLLVLSGVITLSGLQSPNNSIQPDFYTNKISDFLFLKAATV
;
A
#
# COMPACT_ATOMS: atom_id res chain seq x y z
N MET A 1 23.51 1.18 0.65
CA MET A 1 24.07 -0.01 -0.05
C MET A 1 23.62 -0.07 -1.52
N VAL A 2 22.32 -0.04 -1.84
CA VAL A 2 21.82 -0.08 -3.25
C VAL A 2 22.41 1.02 -4.14
N GLY A 3 22.47 2.27 -3.64
CA GLY A 3 23.03 3.39 -4.42
C GLY A 3 24.52 3.22 -4.80
N ALA A 4 25.31 2.55 -3.96
CA ALA A 4 26.72 2.29 -4.25
C ALA A 4 26.86 1.27 -5.39
N ILE A 5 26.07 0.19 -5.36
CA ILE A 5 26.08 -0.83 -6.41
C ILE A 5 25.63 -0.22 -7.74
N ARG A 6 24.52 0.56 -7.76
CA ARG A 6 24.05 1.28 -8.95
C ARG A 6 25.12 2.20 -9.53
N GLY A 7 25.82 2.97 -8.69
CA GLY A 7 26.89 3.87 -9.12
C GLY A 7 28.10 3.12 -9.70
N SER A 8 28.46 1.97 -9.14
CA SER A 8 29.60 1.18 -9.63
C SER A 8 29.29 0.38 -10.90
N THR A 9 28.07 -0.14 -11.05
CA THR A 9 27.69 -0.96 -12.21
C THR A 9 27.06 -0.15 -13.34
N GLN A 10 26.60 1.08 -13.07
CA GLN A 10 25.79 1.89 -13.99
C GLN A 10 24.51 1.17 -14.46
N CYS A 11 24.03 0.22 -13.65
CA CYS A 11 22.79 -0.52 -13.93
C CYS A 11 21.70 -0.11 -12.94
N GLU A 12 20.48 0.09 -13.46
CA GLU A 12 19.29 0.29 -12.64
C GLU A 12 18.82 -1.03 -12.03
N PRO A 13 18.61 -1.10 -10.71
CA PRO A 13 18.06 -2.29 -10.08
C PRO A 13 16.57 -2.41 -10.41
N LEU A 14 16.10 -3.65 -10.63
CA LEU A 14 14.68 -3.93 -10.63
C LEU A 14 14.15 -3.89 -9.20
N VAL A 15 13.25 -2.95 -8.91
CA VAL A 15 12.60 -2.84 -7.60
C VAL A 15 11.47 -3.86 -7.53
N VAL A 16 11.60 -4.86 -6.65
CA VAL A 16 10.58 -5.90 -6.42
C VAL A 16 9.69 -5.62 -5.20
N GLY A 17 10.13 -4.73 -4.31
CA GLY A 17 9.36 -4.29 -3.15
C GLY A 17 8.42 -3.14 -3.47
N LYS A 18 7.62 -2.73 -2.49
CA LYS A 18 6.72 -1.56 -2.60
C LYS A 18 7.52 -0.31 -3.01
N PRO A 19 7.03 0.52 -3.94
CA PRO A 19 5.68 0.53 -4.54
C PRO A 19 5.54 -0.26 -5.88
N SER A 20 6.50 -1.14 -6.21
CA SER A 20 6.44 -2.00 -7.40
C SER A 20 5.30 -3.01 -7.30
N THR A 21 4.53 -3.20 -8.38
CA THR A 21 3.38 -4.14 -8.42
C THR A 21 3.77 -5.60 -8.49
N PHE A 22 5.06 -5.91 -8.69
CA PHE A 22 5.55 -7.27 -8.91
C PHE A 22 5.00 -8.31 -7.91
N MET A 23 4.99 -7.95 -6.63
CA MET A 23 4.45 -8.81 -5.57
C MET A 23 2.92 -8.96 -5.64
N MET A 24 2.19 -7.90 -6.00
CA MET A 24 0.74 -7.94 -6.12
C MET A 24 0.30 -8.82 -7.28
N ASP A 25 0.96 -8.69 -8.44
CA ASP A 25 0.69 -9.48 -9.63
C ASP A 25 0.95 -10.97 -9.36
N TYR A 26 2.01 -11.29 -8.62
CA TYR A 26 2.28 -12.66 -8.18
C TYR A 26 1.17 -13.20 -7.27
N LEU A 27 0.76 -12.45 -6.24
CA LEU A 27 -0.29 -12.87 -5.30
C LEU A 27 -1.65 -13.08 -5.99
N ALA A 28 -2.05 -12.17 -6.88
CA ALA A 28 -3.30 -12.29 -7.63
C ALA A 28 -3.33 -13.57 -8.48
N ASN A 29 -2.22 -13.88 -9.15
CA ASN A 29 -2.09 -15.09 -9.96
C ASN A 29 -2.03 -16.37 -9.11
N GLU A 30 -1.22 -16.39 -8.05
CA GLU A 30 -1.06 -17.56 -7.17
C GLU A 30 -2.38 -17.99 -6.53
N PHE A 31 -3.17 -17.01 -6.08
CA PHE A 31 -4.45 -17.27 -5.41
C PHE A 31 -5.67 -17.23 -6.34
N GLY A 32 -5.49 -16.91 -7.63
CA GLY A 32 -6.57 -16.82 -8.62
C GLY A 32 -7.64 -15.78 -8.28
N ILE A 33 -7.24 -14.67 -7.66
CA ILE A 33 -8.12 -13.58 -7.22
C ILE A 33 -7.91 -12.33 -8.05
N LEU A 34 -8.98 -11.58 -8.29
CA LEU A 34 -8.87 -10.29 -8.96
C LEU A 34 -8.31 -9.25 -7.99
N THR A 35 -7.46 -8.34 -8.48
CA THR A 35 -6.91 -7.25 -7.67
C THR A 35 -7.99 -6.35 -7.05
N SER A 36 -9.15 -6.23 -7.71
CA SER A 36 -10.34 -5.54 -7.19
C SER A 36 -10.93 -6.18 -5.94
N GLN A 37 -10.61 -7.45 -5.65
CA GLN A 37 -11.03 -8.17 -4.45
C GLN A 37 -9.98 -8.08 -3.32
N ILE A 38 -8.83 -7.45 -3.58
CA ILE A 38 -7.75 -7.30 -2.63
C ILE A 38 -7.82 -5.91 -1.98
N CYS A 39 -7.60 -5.86 -0.66
CA CYS A 39 -7.42 -4.62 0.08
C CYS A 39 -5.99 -4.56 0.65
N MET A 40 -5.22 -3.57 0.21
CA MET A 40 -3.90 -3.28 0.77
C MET A 40 -4.05 -2.43 2.03
N ILE A 41 -3.52 -2.94 3.14
CA ILE A 41 -3.54 -2.26 4.45
C ILE A 41 -2.11 -1.88 4.82
N GLY A 42 -1.90 -0.63 5.23
CA GLY A 42 -0.58 -0.18 5.68
C GLY A 42 -0.60 1.18 6.36
N ASP A 43 0.57 1.65 6.80
CA ASP A 43 0.73 2.85 7.61
C ASP A 43 1.52 3.96 6.91
N ARG A 44 2.01 3.70 5.68
CA ARG A 44 2.76 4.65 4.87
C ARG A 44 2.09 4.91 3.52
N LEU A 45 2.01 6.20 3.15
CA LEU A 45 1.39 6.63 1.90
C LEU A 45 2.23 6.25 0.68
N ASP A 46 3.53 6.56 0.70
CA ASP A 46 4.47 6.41 -0.42
C ASP A 46 4.88 4.97 -0.71
N THR A 47 4.65 4.06 0.24
CA THR A 47 4.92 2.63 0.05
C THR A 47 3.64 1.81 -0.02
N ASP A 48 2.80 1.82 1.03
CA ASP A 48 1.73 0.84 1.15
C ASP A 48 0.51 1.23 0.32
N ILE A 49 0.08 2.47 0.49
CA ILE A 49 -1.07 3.00 -0.24
C ILE A 49 -0.72 3.11 -1.72
N LEU A 50 0.46 3.64 -2.05
CA LEU A 50 0.90 3.71 -3.44
C LEU A 50 1.07 2.31 -4.08
N PHE A 51 1.57 1.32 -3.34
CA PHE A 51 1.63 -0.07 -3.82
C PHE A 51 0.24 -0.64 -4.12
N GLY A 52 -0.72 -0.45 -3.21
CA GLY A 52 -2.09 -0.91 -3.41
C GLY A 52 -2.76 -0.24 -4.60
N GLN A 53 -2.60 1.08 -4.75
CA GLN A 53 -3.12 1.85 -5.88
C GLN A 53 -2.52 1.41 -7.21
N ASN A 54 -1.19 1.30 -7.28
CA ASN A 54 -0.50 0.82 -8.48
C ASN A 54 -0.93 -0.60 -8.85
N GLY A 55 -1.17 -1.46 -7.84
CA GLY A 55 -1.67 -2.81 -8.01
C GLY A 55 -3.17 -2.93 -8.29
N GLY A 56 -3.90 -1.81 -8.43
CA GLY A 56 -5.34 -1.81 -8.71
C GLY A 56 -6.22 -2.34 -7.56
N CYS A 57 -5.70 -2.33 -6.35
CA CYS A 57 -6.37 -2.80 -5.14
C CYS A 57 -7.06 -1.65 -4.40
N LYS A 58 -8.03 -1.98 -3.54
CA LYS A 58 -8.51 -1.00 -2.55
C LYS A 58 -7.46 -0.76 -1.47
N THR A 59 -7.42 0.45 -0.93
CA THR A 59 -6.40 0.85 0.04
C THR A 59 -6.99 1.32 1.36
N LEU A 60 -6.38 0.87 2.46
CA LEU A 60 -6.72 1.28 3.80
C LEU A 60 -5.46 1.73 4.54
N LEU A 61 -5.45 2.99 4.95
CA LEU A 61 -4.41 3.53 5.81
C LEU A 61 -4.75 3.30 7.29
N VAL A 62 -3.81 2.76 8.07
CA VAL A 62 -3.91 2.69 9.54
C VAL A 62 -3.01 3.76 10.18
N LEU A 63 -3.58 4.57 11.05
CA LEU A 63 -2.88 5.67 11.72
C LEU A 63 -2.10 5.23 12.97
N SER A 64 -1.96 3.92 13.19
CA SER A 64 -1.20 3.35 14.31
C SER A 64 0.31 3.33 14.10
N GLY A 65 0.77 3.63 12.88
CA GLY A 65 2.17 3.58 12.49
C GLY A 65 2.74 4.96 12.17
N VAL A 66 3.29 5.10 10.97
CA VAL A 66 4.14 6.24 10.57
C VAL A 66 3.33 7.48 10.22
N ILE A 67 2.25 7.35 9.44
CA ILE A 67 1.46 8.49 9.00
C ILE A 67 0.47 8.90 10.08
N THR A 68 0.51 10.19 10.43
CA THR A 68 -0.47 10.83 11.31
C THR A 68 -1.64 11.39 10.51
N LEU A 69 -2.76 11.67 11.20
CA LEU A 69 -3.92 12.32 10.56
C LEU A 69 -3.55 13.66 9.92
N SER A 70 -2.70 14.46 10.58
CA SER A 70 -2.20 15.73 10.03
C SER A 70 -1.35 15.54 8.77
N GLY A 71 -0.55 14.46 8.70
CA GLY A 71 0.20 14.11 7.51
C GLY A 71 -0.70 13.73 6.34
N LEU A 72 -1.74 12.93 6.60
CA LEU A 72 -2.75 12.56 5.62
C LEU A 72 -3.51 13.79 5.07
N GLN A 73 -3.90 14.71 5.96
CA GLN A 73 -4.67 15.92 5.64
C GLN A 73 -3.82 17.08 5.11
N SER A 74 -2.50 16.90 5.03
CA SER A 74 -1.60 17.93 4.52
C SER A 74 -1.96 18.31 3.08
N PRO A 75 -2.03 19.60 2.73
CA PRO A 75 -2.27 20.04 1.34
C PRO A 75 -1.22 19.53 0.34
N ASN A 76 -0.02 19.20 0.83
CA ASN A 76 1.07 18.68 0.01
C ASN A 76 0.97 17.16 -0.22
N ASN A 77 -0.01 16.48 0.37
CA ASN A 77 -0.20 15.06 0.19
C ASN A 77 -0.93 14.76 -1.13
N SER A 78 -0.21 14.22 -2.10
CA SER A 78 -0.74 13.77 -3.38
C SER A 78 -1.26 12.34 -3.38
N ILE A 79 -1.01 11.54 -2.34
CA ILE A 79 -1.39 10.13 -2.25
C ILE A 79 -2.54 9.98 -1.27
N GLN A 80 -3.72 9.67 -1.78
CA GLN A 80 -4.94 9.59 -0.98
C GLN A 80 -5.44 8.13 -0.90
N PRO A 81 -5.48 7.51 0.28
CA PRO A 81 -6.05 6.17 0.43
C PRO A 81 -7.57 6.19 0.21
N ASP A 82 -8.16 5.05 -0.15
CA ASP A 82 -9.63 4.92 -0.25
C ASP A 82 -10.29 5.06 1.12
N PHE A 83 -9.65 4.50 2.15
CA PHE A 83 -10.14 4.48 3.52
C PHE A 83 -9.00 4.75 4.50
N TYR A 84 -9.32 5.25 5.70
CA TYR A 84 -8.38 5.28 6.81
C TYR A 84 -9.07 4.92 8.13
N THR A 85 -8.29 4.37 9.07
CA THR A 85 -8.75 4.05 10.42
C THR A 85 -7.63 4.25 11.44
N ASN A 86 -7.95 4.28 12.74
CA ASN A 86 -6.93 4.47 13.76
C ASN A 86 -6.06 3.23 13.92
N LYS A 87 -6.67 2.04 13.96
CA LYS A 87 -5.99 0.75 14.10
C LYS A 87 -6.69 -0.32 13.27
N ILE A 88 -5.97 -1.39 12.93
CA ILE A 88 -6.55 -2.53 12.21
C ILE A 88 -7.68 -3.22 12.99
N SER A 89 -7.62 -3.18 14.33
CA SER A 89 -8.67 -3.74 15.21
C SER A 89 -10.04 -3.11 15.00
N ASP A 90 -10.09 -1.91 14.43
CA ASP A 90 -11.36 -1.20 14.20
C ASP A 90 -12.25 -1.97 13.20
N PHE A 91 -11.66 -2.85 12.37
CA PHE A 91 -12.40 -3.78 11.51
C PHE A 91 -13.26 -4.78 12.29
N LEU A 92 -12.84 -5.18 13.49
CA LEU A 92 -13.57 -6.17 14.28
C LEU A 92 -14.92 -5.64 14.77
N PHE A 93 -15.09 -4.31 14.83
CA PHE A 93 -16.33 -3.66 15.19
C PHE A 93 -17.24 -3.39 13.97
N LEU A 94 -16.70 -3.56 12.75
CA LEU A 94 -17.48 -3.48 11.52
C LEU A 94 -18.26 -4.79 11.35
N LYS A 95 -19.56 -4.74 11.58
CA LYS A 95 -20.45 -5.84 11.20
C LYS A 95 -20.72 -5.72 9.70
N ALA A 96 -20.45 -6.79 8.94
CA ALA A 96 -20.88 -6.85 7.55
C ALA A 96 -22.41 -6.65 7.50
N ALA A 97 -22.86 -5.73 6.65
CA ALA A 97 -24.28 -5.65 6.33
C ALA A 97 -24.67 -7.01 5.75
N THR A 98 -25.48 -7.76 6.49
CA THR A 98 -25.98 -9.05 6.04
C THR A 98 -26.86 -8.78 4.84
N VAL A 99 -26.39 -9.18 3.65
CA VAL A 99 -27.22 -9.33 2.45
C VAL A 99 -27.79 -10.74 2.47
#